data_AF-A0A9W8PD99-F1
#
_entry.id   AF-A0A9W8PD99-F1
#
_cell.length_a   1.000
_cell.length_b   1.000
_cell.length_c   1.000
_cell.angle_alpha   90.00
_cell.angle_beta   90.00
_cell.angle_gamma   90.00
#
_symmetry.space_group_name_H-M   'P 1'
#
loop_
_entity.id
_entity.type
_entity.pdbx_description
1 polymer ?
#
loop_
_entity_poly.entity_id
_entity_poly.type
_entity_poly.pdbx_seq_one_letter_code
_entity_poly.pdbx_strand_id
1 'polypeptide(L)'
;ASSTASARVHHASLVHPSTHSPVLLKLVDSSLSLPFIDYIANFVADALDSASGLPAFPLGDNLNRRSSIVGLKFFIRMLFGASRVQTPVILAALAFIDKAKHRFDITILQELPLERTLLSAIVVASKALNDHTMNNMHWQRCSTIFRAKEISRFELEFLDALCWNLRLTDSDILVHYDAI
;
A
#
# COMPACT_ATOMS: atom_id res chain seq x y z
N ALA A 1 -10.54 -21.91 39.23
CA ALA A 1 -9.78 -20.66 39.03
C ALA A 1 -9.35 -20.60 37.57
N SER A 2 -10.13 -19.96 36.71
CA SER A 2 -9.80 -19.86 35.29
C SER A 2 -8.71 -18.81 35.12
N SER A 3 -7.51 -19.22 34.70
CA SER A 3 -6.41 -18.30 34.41
C SER A 3 -6.79 -17.45 33.21
N THR A 4 -7.17 -16.20 33.43
CA THR A 4 -7.23 -15.18 32.40
C THR A 4 -5.82 -14.98 31.88
N ALA A 5 -5.48 -15.67 30.78
CA ALA A 5 -4.28 -15.38 30.03
C ALA A 5 -4.32 -13.90 29.67
N SER A 6 -3.46 -13.10 30.30
CA SER A 6 -3.30 -11.68 30.00
C SER A 6 -2.95 -11.58 28.52
N ALA A 7 -3.94 -11.22 27.69
CA ALA A 7 -3.75 -11.01 26.28
C ALA A 7 -2.81 -9.80 26.16
N ARG A 8 -1.53 -10.07 25.87
CA ARG A 8 -0.52 -9.01 25.74
C ARG A 8 -1.04 -7.99 24.73
N VAL A 9 -1.08 -6.72 25.14
CA VAL A 9 -1.38 -5.62 24.23
C VAL A 9 -0.41 -5.71 23.05
N HIS A 10 -0.95 -5.70 21.83
CA HIS A 10 -0.14 -5.78 20.62
C HIS A 10 0.85 -4.60 20.61
N HIS A 11 2.11 -4.82 20.21
CA HIS A 11 3.15 -3.79 20.31
C HIS A 11 2.85 -2.53 19.49
N ALA A 12 2.02 -2.66 18.44
CA ALA A 12 1.51 -1.55 17.63
C ALA A 12 0.15 -1.01 18.12
N SER A 13 -0.26 -1.31 19.36
CA SER A 13 -1.53 -0.86 19.92
C SER A 13 -1.38 -0.25 21.31
N LEU A 14 -2.18 0.79 21.57
CA LEU A 14 -2.30 1.43 22.88
C LEU A 14 -3.55 1.00 23.66
N VAL A 15 -4.36 0.12 23.06
CA VAL A 15 -5.64 -0.34 23.62
C VAL A 15 -5.66 -1.85 23.80
N HIS A 16 -6.50 -2.32 24.71
CA HIS A 16 -6.54 -3.73 25.07
C HIS A 16 -6.96 -4.61 23.87
N PRO A 17 -6.40 -5.81 23.67
CA PRO A 17 -6.76 -6.69 22.53
C PRO A 17 -8.25 -6.98 22.39
N SER A 18 -9.01 -6.92 23.50
CA SER A 18 -10.47 -7.10 23.49
C SER A 18 -11.26 -5.99 22.80
N THR A 19 -10.65 -4.82 22.57
CA THR A 19 -11.28 -3.72 21.82
C THR A 19 -11.03 -3.84 20.31
N HIS A 20 -10.15 -4.76 19.90
CA HIS A 20 -9.86 -5.00 18.50
C HIS A 20 -10.73 -6.11 17.93
N SER A 21 -11.08 -6.00 16.66
CA SER A 21 -11.58 -7.15 15.92
C SER A 21 -10.49 -8.23 15.83
N PRO A 22 -10.77 -9.49 16.22
CA PRO A 22 -9.78 -10.56 16.16
C PRO A 22 -9.33 -10.87 14.73
N VAL A 23 -10.18 -10.55 13.74
CA VAL A 23 -9.89 -10.66 12.31
C VAL A 23 -8.80 -9.67 11.90
N LEU A 24 -8.91 -8.43 12.40
CA LEU A 24 -7.96 -7.36 12.12
C LEU A 24 -6.57 -7.67 12.69
N LEU A 25 -6.49 -8.23 13.90
CA LEU A 25 -5.21 -8.64 14.50
C LEU A 25 -4.53 -9.75 13.68
N LYS A 26 -5.28 -10.76 13.21
CA LYS A 26 -4.73 -11.80 12.32
C LYS A 26 -4.18 -11.20 11.02
N LEU A 27 -4.90 -10.23 10.45
CA LEU A 27 -4.49 -9.58 9.21
C LEU A 27 -3.22 -8.73 9.39
N VAL A 28 -3.11 -8.01 10.52
CA VAL A 28 -1.93 -7.24 10.89
C VAL A 28 -0.70 -8.12 11.10
N ASP A 29 -0.87 -9.30 11.70
CA ASP A 29 0.21 -10.27 11.94
C ASP A 29 0.54 -11.12 10.69
N SER A 30 -0.17 -10.91 9.58
CA SER A 30 0.05 -11.69 8.35
C SER A 30 1.42 -11.39 7.75
N SER A 31 2.09 -12.42 7.25
CA SER A 31 3.38 -12.26 6.56
C SER A 31 3.17 -11.83 5.10
N LEU A 32 4.10 -11.01 4.58
CA LEU A 32 4.12 -10.54 3.18
C LEU A 32 4.54 -11.68 2.22
N SER A 33 3.67 -12.69 2.12
CA SER A 33 3.85 -13.91 1.33
C SER A 33 3.68 -13.65 -0.18
N LEU A 34 4.04 -14.63 -1.02
CA LEU A 34 3.86 -14.51 -2.48
C LEU A 34 2.40 -14.26 -2.89
N PRO A 35 1.38 -14.97 -2.33
CA PRO A 35 -0.02 -14.65 -2.59
C PRO A 35 -0.39 -13.20 -2.24
N PHE A 36 0.16 -12.67 -1.16
CA PHE A 36 -0.09 -11.28 -0.77
C PHE A 36 0.55 -10.31 -1.77
N ILE A 37 1.77 -10.58 -2.25
CA ILE A 37 2.40 -9.78 -3.31
C ILE A 37 1.59 -9.83 -4.61
N ASP A 38 1.05 -11.00 -4.96
CA ASP A 38 0.18 -11.16 -6.11
C ASP A 38 -1.11 -10.34 -5.96
N TYR A 39 -1.71 -10.37 -4.77
CA TYR A 39 -2.89 -9.56 -4.44
C TYR A 39 -2.60 -8.06 -4.56
N ILE A 40 -1.52 -7.56 -3.95
CA ILE A 40 -1.12 -6.14 -4.03
C ILE A 40 -0.95 -5.71 -5.49
N ALA A 41 -0.26 -6.54 -6.29
CA ALA A 41 0.01 -6.19 -7.67
C ALA A 41 -1.26 -6.09 -8.52
N ASN A 42 -2.21 -7.01 -8.34
CA ASN A 42 -3.49 -6.96 -9.04
C ASN A 42 -4.35 -5.79 -8.53
N PHE A 43 -4.39 -5.56 -7.23
CA PHE A 43 -5.16 -4.48 -6.63
C PHE A 43 -4.73 -3.10 -7.16
N VAL A 44 -3.42 -2.84 -7.25
CA VAL A 44 -2.88 -1.58 -7.79
C VAL A 44 -3.24 -1.43 -9.27
N ALA A 45 -3.14 -2.51 -10.05
CA ALA A 45 -3.50 -2.50 -11.47
C ALA A 45 -5.00 -2.20 -11.65
N ASP A 46 -5.86 -2.87 -10.90
CA ASP A 46 -7.32 -2.68 -10.97
C ASP A 46 -7.74 -1.27 -10.51
N ALA A 47 -7.08 -0.72 -9.49
CA ALA A 47 -7.34 0.64 -9.00
C ALA A 47 -7.01 1.70 -10.05
N LEU A 48 -5.88 1.54 -10.76
CA LEU A 48 -5.50 2.44 -11.84
C LEU A 48 -6.38 2.25 -13.09
N ASP A 49 -6.74 1.01 -13.43
CA ASP A 49 -7.67 0.73 -14.54
C ASP A 49 -9.03 1.42 -14.28
N SER A 50 -9.52 1.36 -13.04
CA SER A 50 -10.76 2.02 -12.61
C SER A 50 -10.69 3.55 -12.68
N ALA A 51 -9.52 4.12 -12.42
CA ALA A 51 -9.32 5.57 -12.41
C ALA A 51 -9.25 6.18 -13.81
N SER A 52 -8.85 5.41 -14.82
CA SER A 52 -8.67 5.92 -16.19
C SER A 52 -10.00 6.29 -16.85
N GLY A 53 -11.14 5.80 -16.36
CA GLY A 53 -12.46 5.96 -16.99
C GLY A 53 -12.57 5.39 -18.40
N LEU A 54 -11.47 4.85 -18.93
CA LEU A 54 -11.33 4.21 -20.22
C LEU A 54 -11.41 2.70 -20.02
N PRO A 55 -12.10 1.96 -20.90
CA PRO A 55 -12.02 0.51 -20.91
C PRO A 55 -10.58 0.14 -21.25
N ALA A 56 -9.80 -0.21 -20.22
CA ALA A 56 -8.36 -0.29 -20.22
C ALA A 56 -7.68 1.06 -20.49
N PHE A 57 -6.55 1.30 -19.82
CA PHE A 57 -5.51 2.20 -20.32
C PHE A 57 -5.29 2.01 -21.84
N PRO A 58 -4.55 2.89 -22.54
CA PRO A 58 -4.02 2.59 -23.87
C PRO A 58 -3.13 1.30 -23.94
N LEU A 59 -3.02 0.54 -22.83
CA LEU A 59 -2.66 -0.88 -22.78
C LEU A 59 -3.79 -1.80 -23.28
N GLY A 60 -4.34 -1.55 -24.47
CA GLY A 60 -5.24 -2.48 -25.17
C GLY A 60 -4.60 -3.84 -25.53
N ASP A 61 -3.38 -4.10 -25.07
CA ASP A 61 -2.72 -5.39 -25.14
C ASP A 61 -2.63 -6.01 -23.73
N ASN A 62 -3.41 -7.06 -23.49
CA ASN A 62 -3.35 -7.88 -22.28
C ASN A 62 -1.92 -8.34 -21.94
N LEU A 63 -1.03 -8.44 -22.93
CA LEU A 63 0.38 -8.78 -22.75
C LEU A 63 1.14 -7.66 -22.04
N ASN A 64 0.86 -6.39 -22.38
CA ASN A 64 1.49 -5.26 -21.73
C ASN A 64 1.05 -5.15 -20.27
N ARG A 65 -0.24 -5.37 -19.98
CA ARG A 65 -0.77 -5.41 -18.60
C ARG A 65 -0.09 -6.50 -17.77
N ARG A 66 0.01 -7.71 -18.32
CA ARG A 66 0.70 -8.84 -17.65
C ARG A 66 2.18 -8.53 -17.41
N SER A 67 2.85 -7.91 -18.39
CA SER A 67 4.25 -7.50 -18.26
C SER A 67 4.42 -6.48 -17.14
N SER A 68 3.58 -5.44 -17.07
CA SER A 68 3.60 -4.45 -15.99
C SER A 68 3.33 -5.07 -14.62
N ILE A 69 2.38 -6.01 -14.52
CA ILE A 69 2.11 -6.72 -13.26
C ILE A 69 3.32 -7.57 -12.85
N VAL A 70 4.00 -8.24 -13.78
CA VAL A 70 5.23 -9.01 -13.49
C VAL A 70 6.35 -8.07 -13.01
N GLY A 71 6.53 -6.93 -13.68
CA GLY A 71 7.48 -5.88 -13.28
C GLY A 71 7.20 -5.36 -11.86
N LEU A 72 5.92 -5.06 -11.57
CA LEU A 72 5.47 -4.60 -10.27
C LEU A 72 5.73 -5.65 -9.17
N LYS A 73 5.45 -6.93 -9.41
CA LYS A 73 5.75 -8.00 -8.45
C LYS A 73 7.23 -8.08 -8.12
N PHE A 74 8.09 -7.92 -9.13
CA PHE A 74 9.54 -7.87 -8.91
C PHE A 74 9.93 -6.64 -8.07
N PHE A 75 9.37 -5.46 -8.40
CA PHE A 75 9.56 -4.23 -7.65
C PHE A 75 9.13 -4.38 -6.18
N ILE A 76 7.95 -4.96 -5.92
CA ILE A 76 7.44 -5.20 -4.55
C ILE A 76 8.42 -6.06 -3.75
N ARG A 77 8.90 -7.16 -4.33
CA ARG A 77 9.85 -8.06 -3.66
C ARG A 77 11.14 -7.36 -3.27
N MET A 78 11.70 -6.57 -4.19
CA MET A 78 12.90 -5.76 -3.95
C MET A 78 12.65 -4.73 -2.85
N LEU A 79 11.53 -3.99 -2.95
CA LEU A 79 11.18 -2.93 -2.01
C LEU A 79 10.98 -3.49 -0.60
N PHE A 80 10.25 -4.60 -0.43
CA PHE A 80 10.01 -5.22 0.87
C PHE A 80 11.29 -5.74 1.51
N GLY A 81 12.19 -6.33 0.71
CA GLY A 81 13.50 -6.78 1.20
C GLY A 81 14.38 -5.63 1.71
N ALA A 82 14.30 -4.45 1.08
CA ALA A 82 15.13 -3.30 1.43
C ALA A 82 14.54 -2.43 2.56
N SER A 83 13.22 -2.21 2.54
CA SER A 83 12.55 -1.21 3.40
C SER A 83 12.11 -1.74 4.76
N ARG A 84 12.03 -3.07 4.96
CA ARG A 84 11.51 -3.72 6.19
C ARG A 84 10.13 -3.19 6.61
N VAL A 85 9.31 -2.80 5.64
CA VAL A 85 7.95 -2.30 5.89
C VAL A 85 7.09 -3.42 6.46
N GLN A 86 6.30 -3.08 7.47
CA GLN A 86 5.39 -4.02 8.13
C GLN A 86 4.04 -4.09 7.42
N THR A 87 3.35 -5.21 7.55
CA THR A 87 2.01 -5.46 6.98
C THR A 87 0.98 -4.35 7.25
N PRO A 88 0.88 -3.76 8.46
CA PRO A 88 -0.06 -2.64 8.70
C PRO A 88 0.13 -1.44 7.77
N VAL A 89 1.39 -1.12 7.44
CA VAL A 89 1.70 -0.02 6.51
C VAL A 89 1.24 -0.36 5.10
N ILE A 90 1.39 -1.62 4.68
CA ILE A 90 0.92 -2.08 3.38
C ILE A 90 -0.60 -2.07 3.30
N LEU A 91 -1.29 -2.56 4.34
CA LEU A 91 -2.76 -2.52 4.41
C LEU A 91 -3.30 -1.09 4.35
N ALA A 92 -2.67 -0.17 5.07
CA ALA A 92 -3.01 1.25 5.00
C ALA A 92 -2.74 1.86 3.62
N ALA A 93 -1.64 1.48 2.96
CA ALA A 93 -1.35 1.90 1.60
C ALA A 93 -2.43 1.42 0.62
N LEU A 94 -2.91 0.18 0.72
CA LEU A 94 -4.00 -0.35 -0.10
C LEU A 94 -5.31 0.43 0.15
N ALA A 95 -5.65 0.69 1.41
CA ALA A 95 -6.81 1.51 1.75
C ALA A 95 -6.71 2.94 1.20
N PHE A 96 -5.53 3.55 1.22
CA PHE A 96 -5.31 4.86 0.63
C PHE A 96 -5.44 4.85 -0.90
N ILE A 97 -4.94 3.81 -1.57
CA ILE A 97 -5.15 3.63 -3.01
C ILE A 97 -6.64 3.51 -3.32
N ASP A 98 -7.40 2.75 -2.53
CA ASP A 98 -8.84 2.60 -2.73
C ASP A 98 -9.58 3.95 -2.63
N LYS A 99 -9.18 4.80 -1.69
CA LYS A 99 -9.72 6.16 -1.52
C LYS A 99 -9.33 7.10 -2.65
N ALA A 100 -8.10 6.97 -3.15
CA ALA A 100 -7.55 7.83 -4.20
C ALA A 100 -7.97 7.41 -5.63
N LYS A 101 -8.47 6.17 -5.82
CA LYS A 101 -8.74 5.60 -7.16
C LYS A 101 -9.66 6.44 -8.04
N HIS A 102 -10.57 7.22 -7.48
CA HIS A 102 -11.47 8.08 -8.29
C HIS A 102 -10.86 9.44 -8.66
N ARG A 103 -9.64 9.73 -8.20
CA ARG A 103 -9.00 11.04 -8.29
C ARG A 103 -7.60 10.99 -8.90
N PHE A 104 -7.15 9.84 -9.37
CA PHE A 104 -5.88 9.77 -10.09
C PHE A 104 -6.02 10.46 -11.45
N ASP A 105 -5.25 11.54 -11.67
CA ASP A 105 -5.01 12.04 -13.01
C ASP A 105 -3.92 11.20 -13.67
N ILE A 106 -4.35 10.15 -14.35
CA ILE A 106 -3.47 9.18 -15.00
C ILE A 106 -2.68 9.80 -16.15
N THR A 107 -3.15 10.92 -16.70
CA THR A 107 -2.46 11.68 -17.75
C THR A 107 -1.08 12.19 -17.30
N ILE A 108 -0.86 12.30 -15.98
CA ILE A 108 0.39 12.78 -15.36
C ILE A 108 1.35 11.61 -15.03
N LEU A 109 0.89 10.36 -15.13
CA LEU A 109 1.69 9.16 -14.87
C LEU A 109 2.49 8.76 -16.12
N GLN A 110 3.68 9.34 -16.29
CA GLN A 110 4.55 9.10 -17.45
C GLN A 110 5.14 7.69 -17.49
N GLU A 111 5.94 7.33 -16.49
CA GLU A 111 6.70 6.08 -16.43
C GLU A 111 6.31 5.27 -15.20
N LEU A 112 6.20 3.94 -15.37
CA LEU A 112 5.95 2.97 -14.30
C LEU A 112 4.78 3.37 -13.37
N PRO A 113 3.56 3.54 -13.92
CA PRO A 113 2.40 4.06 -13.18
C PRO A 113 2.04 3.19 -11.97
N LEU A 114 2.21 1.86 -12.08
CA LEU A 114 1.88 0.94 -11.01
C LEU A 114 2.87 1.07 -9.83
N GLU A 115 4.16 1.03 -10.13
CA GLU A 115 5.24 1.12 -9.14
C GLU A 115 5.23 2.48 -8.44
N ARG A 116 5.00 3.56 -9.20
CA ARG A 116 4.86 4.92 -8.67
C ARG A 116 3.68 5.00 -7.71
N THR A 117 2.50 4.54 -8.11
CA THR A 117 1.29 4.60 -7.28
C THR A 117 1.47 3.82 -6.00
N LEU A 118 2.01 2.60 -6.09
CA LEU A 118 2.28 1.78 -4.92
C LEU A 118 3.31 2.43 -3.99
N LEU A 119 4.43 2.93 -4.54
CA LEU A 119 5.47 3.56 -3.74
C LEU A 119 4.95 4.80 -3.02
N SER A 120 4.21 5.68 -3.70
CA SER A 120 3.58 6.84 -3.08
C SER A 120 2.70 6.45 -1.91
N ALA A 121 1.84 5.46 -2.10
CA ALA A 121 0.93 4.99 -1.07
C ALA A 121 1.70 4.45 0.15
N ILE A 122 2.75 3.66 -0.07
CA ILE A 122 3.60 3.12 1.01
C ILE A 122 4.35 4.24 1.74
N VAL A 123 4.92 5.21 1.02
CA VAL A 123 5.62 6.36 1.63
C VAL A 123 4.68 7.15 2.51
N VAL A 124 3.49 7.48 2.02
CA VAL A 124 2.46 8.21 2.76
C VAL A 124 1.98 7.41 3.97
N ALA A 125 1.64 6.12 3.79
CA ALA A 125 1.22 5.25 4.89
C ALA A 125 2.31 5.09 5.96
N SER A 126 3.57 4.91 5.55
CA SER A 126 4.69 4.79 6.48
C SER A 126 4.85 6.07 7.29
N LYS A 127 4.72 7.25 6.66
CA LYS A 127 4.81 8.53 7.35
C LYS A 127 3.61 8.85 8.23
N ALA A 128 2.41 8.38 7.86
CA ALA A 128 1.18 8.63 8.60
C ALA A 128 1.06 7.76 9.87
N LEU A 129 1.61 6.53 9.83
CA LEU A 129 1.37 5.53 10.88
C LEU A 129 2.50 5.36 11.90
N ASN A 130 3.72 5.76 11.57
CA ASN A 130 4.88 5.50 12.43
C ASN A 130 5.38 6.79 13.09
N ASP A 131 5.73 6.71 14.38
CA ASP A 131 6.32 7.84 15.11
C ASP A 131 7.73 8.20 14.60
N HIS A 132 8.45 7.20 14.07
CA HIS A 132 9.72 7.37 13.38
C HIS A 132 9.60 6.93 11.94
N THR A 133 9.88 7.84 11.01
CA THR A 133 9.60 7.63 9.59
C THR A 133 10.87 7.69 8.74
N MET A 134 10.85 6.96 7.64
CA MET A 134 11.91 7.02 6.64
C MET A 134 11.79 8.30 5.82
N ASN A 135 12.89 9.01 5.62
CA ASN A 135 12.94 10.14 4.70
C ASN A 135 12.99 9.68 3.22
N ASN A 136 12.76 10.60 2.29
CA ASN A 136 12.68 10.25 0.86
C ASN A 136 14.02 9.81 0.25
N MET A 137 15.15 10.16 0.89
CA MET A 137 16.48 9.63 0.53
C MET A 137 16.61 8.14 0.86
N HIS A 138 15.98 7.70 1.96
CA HIS A 138 15.91 6.29 2.31
C HIS A 138 15.06 5.51 1.29
N TRP A 139 13.89 6.05 0.92
CA TRP A 139 13.02 5.43 -0.08
C TRP A 139 13.66 5.34 -1.47
N GLN A 140 14.50 6.31 -1.85
CA GLN A 140 15.33 6.22 -3.06
C GLN A 140 16.26 5.00 -2.99
N ARG A 141 16.93 4.76 -1.85
CA ARG A 141 17.82 3.60 -1.68
C ARG A 141 17.06 2.28 -1.73
N CYS A 142 15.82 2.23 -1.24
CA CYS A 142 15.00 1.02 -1.27
C CYS A 142 14.39 0.72 -2.63
N SER A 143 13.85 1.74 -3.31
CA SER A 143 13.22 1.57 -4.62
C SER A 143 14.23 1.36 -5.75
N THR A 144 15.42 1.95 -5.65
CA THR A 144 16.53 1.93 -6.64
C THR A 144 16.23 2.50 -8.03
N ILE A 145 14.95 2.61 -8.39
CA ILE A 145 14.47 3.09 -9.69
C ILE A 145 14.09 4.58 -9.68
N PHE A 146 13.72 5.15 -8.53
CA PHE A 146 13.26 6.54 -8.41
C PHE A 146 14.21 7.40 -7.57
N ARG A 147 14.43 8.65 -7.98
CA ARG A 147 15.21 9.62 -7.20
C ARG A 147 14.37 10.22 -6.08
N ALA A 148 15.02 10.68 -5.02
CA ALA A 148 14.35 11.27 -3.86
C ALA A 148 13.48 12.47 -4.22
N LYS A 149 13.90 13.30 -5.18
CA LYS A 149 13.09 14.42 -5.69
C LYS A 149 11.80 13.95 -6.37
N GLU A 150 11.85 12.83 -7.09
CA GLU A 150 10.68 12.23 -7.74
C GLU A 150 9.75 11.65 -6.68
N ILE A 151 10.29 10.93 -5.70
CA ILE A 151 9.52 10.38 -4.58
C ILE A 151 8.80 11.49 -3.81
N SER A 152 9.47 12.62 -3.52
CA SER A 152 8.82 13.77 -2.89
C SER A 152 7.67 14.34 -3.73
N ARG A 153 7.83 14.40 -5.05
CA ARG A 153 6.75 14.82 -5.95
C ARG A 153 5.59 13.82 -5.91
N PHE A 154 5.88 12.53 -6.03
CA PHE A 154 4.86 11.49 -6.04
C PHE A 154 4.08 11.41 -4.73
N GLU A 155 4.74 11.67 -3.60
CA GLU A 155 4.13 11.78 -2.29
C GLU A 155 3.12 12.92 -2.25
N LEU A 156 3.51 14.12 -2.68
CA LEU A 156 2.63 15.29 -2.70
C LEU A 156 1.44 15.10 -3.64
N GLU A 157 1.66 14.62 -4.86
CA GLU A 157 0.58 14.34 -5.81
C GLU A 157 -0.42 13.30 -5.26
N PHE A 158 0.07 12.29 -4.55
CA PHE A 158 -0.80 11.29 -3.92
C PHE A 158 -1.58 11.86 -2.73
N LEU A 159 -0.95 12.72 -1.91
CA LEU A 159 -1.64 13.44 -0.82
C LEU A 159 -2.72 14.38 -1.36
N ASP A 160 -2.46 15.06 -2.48
CA ASP A 160 -3.45 15.89 -3.16
C ASP A 160 -4.61 15.05 -3.71
N ALA A 161 -4.33 13.88 -4.29
CA ALA A 161 -5.36 12.93 -4.71
C ALA A 161 -6.23 12.45 -3.54
N LEU A 162 -5.64 12.27 -2.36
CA LEU A 162 -6.36 11.97 -1.11
C LEU A 162 -7.08 13.18 -0.49
N CYS A 163 -6.86 14.39 -1.01
CA CYS A 163 -7.25 15.64 -0.36
C CYS A 163 -6.81 15.69 1.11
N TRP A 164 -5.61 15.18 1.38
CA TRP A 164 -5.02 15.13 2.71
C TRP A 164 -5.85 14.36 3.75
N ASN A 165 -6.81 13.52 3.32
CA ASN A 165 -7.61 12.69 4.22
C ASN A 165 -6.92 11.35 4.49
N LEU A 166 -6.07 11.33 5.52
CA LEU A 166 -5.33 10.14 5.96
C LEU A 166 -6.04 9.33 7.04
N ARG A 167 -7.32 9.61 7.31
CA ARG A 167 -8.07 8.85 8.32
C ARG A 167 -8.31 7.43 7.83
N LEU A 168 -8.01 6.45 8.68
CA LEU A 168 -8.29 5.05 8.45
C LEU A 168 -9.33 4.55 9.44
N THR A 169 -10.20 3.67 8.96
CA THR A 169 -11.19 2.95 9.75
C THR A 169 -10.97 1.45 9.58
N ASP A 170 -11.40 0.66 10.55
CA ASP A 170 -11.29 -0.81 10.47
C ASP A 170 -11.95 -1.37 9.22
N SER A 171 -13.06 -0.77 8.77
CA SER A 171 -13.73 -1.15 7.52
C SER A 171 -12.84 -0.96 6.28
N ASP A 172 -12.01 0.08 6.24
CA ASP A 172 -11.09 0.31 5.11
C ASP A 172 -10.06 -0.83 4.99
N ILE A 173 -9.71 -1.46 6.12
CA ILE A 173 -8.70 -2.52 6.17
C ILE A 173 -9.35 -3.91 5.99
N LEU A 174 -10.52 -4.12 6.57
CA LEU A 174 -11.21 -5.42 6.57
C LEU A 174 -11.68 -5.86 5.19
N VAL A 175 -11.89 -4.93 4.23
CA VAL A 175 -12.21 -5.28 2.83
C VAL A 175 -11.12 -6.15 2.20
N HIS A 176 -9.88 -6.06 2.68
CA HIS A 176 -8.76 -6.84 2.15
C HIS A 176 -8.62 -8.22 2.80
N TYR A 177 -9.41 -8.54 3.84
CA TYR A 177 -9.25 -9.77 4.62
C TYR A 177 -9.49 -11.04 3.80
N ASP A 178 -10.55 -11.08 3.00
CA ASP A 178 -10.93 -12.30 2.26
C ASP A 178 -9.99 -12.60 1.08
N ALA A 179 -9.16 -11.63 0.69
CA ALA A 179 -8.28 -11.71 -0.47
C ALA A 179 -6.81 -11.99 -0.12
N ILE A 180 -6.44 -11.95 1.17
CA ILE A 180 -5.08 -12.17 1.71
C ILE A 180 -5.03 -13.52 2.43
#